data_AF-A0A448V066-F1
#
_entry.id   AF-A0A448V066-F1
#
_cell.length_a   1.000
_cell.length_b   1.000
_cell.length_c   1.000
_cell.angle_alpha   90.00
_cell.angle_beta   90.00
_cell.angle_gamma   90.00
#
_symmetry.space_group_name_H-M   'P 1'
#
loop_
_entity.id
_entity.type
_entity.pdbx_description
1 polymer ?
#
loop_
_entity_poly.entity_id
_entity_poly.type
_entity_poly.pdbx_seq_one_letter_code
_entity_poly.pdbx_strand_id
1 'polypeptide(L)'
;MKKYISTAIAIAAVLVLSFLIWNRNHMILRNPEVDLFCEGLEGDHPKIVRIEKYMFRTFIGFELYYEDSQISREELIEIRDAFKDRFNRYFIEKIGRKHWGRSMYPADFSVRIYLKKRDGFHDDYDYEISSTLADGYDTQVPLSDSDNLFRYWSIATPEGLLIQEEEAM
;
A
#
# COMPACT_ATOMS: atom_id res chain seq x y z
N MET A 1 46.49 1.44 12.05
CA MET A 1 45.45 2.44 11.70
C MET A 1 44.90 2.29 10.27
N LYS A 2 45.72 2.26 9.20
CA LYS A 2 45.23 2.15 7.80
C LYS A 2 44.25 0.98 7.53
N LYS A 3 44.49 -0.21 8.09
CA LYS A 3 43.60 -1.38 7.94
C LYS A 3 42.19 -1.19 8.53
N TYR A 4 42.07 -0.51 9.68
CA TYR A 4 40.78 -0.27 10.32
C TYR A 4 39.94 0.78 9.57
N ILE A 5 40.60 1.77 8.99
CA ILE A 5 39.95 2.81 8.16
C ILE A 5 39.39 2.19 6.87
N SER A 6 40.14 1.29 6.21
CA SER A 6 39.65 0.61 4.99
C SER A 6 38.48 -0.34 5.27
N THR A 7 38.48 -1.04 6.41
CA THR A 7 37.37 -1.92 6.80
C THR A 7 36.12 -1.12 7.16
N ALA A 8 36.26 0.02 7.86
CA ALA A 8 35.15 0.90 8.17
C ALA A 8 34.50 1.50 6.90
N ILE A 9 35.31 1.91 5.92
CA ILE A 9 34.82 2.42 4.62
C ILE A 9 34.08 1.33 3.85
N ALA A 10 34.59 0.09 3.84
CA ALA A 10 33.92 -1.02 3.17
C ALA A 10 32.56 -1.35 3.81
N ILE A 11 32.48 -1.37 5.16
CA ILE A 11 31.21 -1.57 5.87
C ILE A 11 30.23 -0.43 5.58
N ALA A 12 30.69 0.83 5.62
CA ALA A 12 29.84 1.98 5.29
C ALA A 12 29.34 1.92 3.84
N ALA A 13 30.19 1.53 2.88
CA ALA A 13 29.80 1.38 1.48
C ALA A 13 28.74 0.28 1.28
N VAL A 14 28.89 -0.86 1.97
CA VAL A 14 27.89 -1.93 1.96
C VAL A 14 26.58 -1.45 2.57
N LEU A 15 26.61 -0.77 3.73
CA LEU A 15 25.41 -0.22 4.37
C LEU A 15 24.70 0.81 3.48
N VAL A 16 25.45 1.70 2.82
CA VAL A 16 24.91 2.68 1.88
C VAL A 16 24.30 1.98 0.65
N LEU A 17 24.97 0.97 0.10
CA LEU A 17 24.43 0.19 -1.02
C LEU A 17 23.17 -0.59 -0.63
N SER A 18 23.16 -1.24 0.53
CA SER A 18 21.99 -1.93 1.08
C SER A 18 20.84 -0.96 1.31
N PHE A 19 21.11 0.22 1.84
CA PHE A 19 20.11 1.29 2.01
C PHE A 19 19.58 1.80 0.67
N LEU A 20 20.45 2.02 -0.33
CA LEU A 20 20.03 2.44 -1.66
C LEU A 20 19.22 1.37 -2.41
N ILE A 21 19.53 0.08 -2.22
CA ILE A 21 18.79 -1.04 -2.81
C ILE A 21 17.43 -1.19 -2.12
N TRP A 22 17.39 -1.10 -0.79
CA TRP A 22 16.14 -1.11 -0.02
C TRP A 22 15.25 0.07 -0.40
N ASN A 23 15.80 1.28 -0.45
CA ASN A 23 15.09 2.52 -0.77
C ASN A 23 14.66 2.58 -2.25
N ARG A 24 15.41 1.98 -3.18
CA ARG A 24 14.94 1.80 -4.57
C ARG A 24 13.75 0.86 -4.69
N ASN A 25 13.62 -0.08 -3.77
CA ASN A 25 12.53 -1.04 -3.79
C ASN A 25 11.31 -0.51 -3.01
N HIS A 26 11.48 0.15 -1.87
CA HIS A 26 10.44 0.91 -1.16
C HIS A 26 10.56 2.40 -1.47
N MET A 27 10.00 2.84 -2.60
CA MET A 27 9.98 4.28 -2.91
C MET A 27 8.72 4.91 -2.30
N ILE A 28 8.91 5.97 -1.52
CA ILE A 28 7.82 6.84 -1.06
C ILE A 28 7.04 7.31 -2.29
N LEU A 29 5.72 7.11 -2.27
CA LEU A 29 4.85 7.52 -3.37
C LEU A 29 4.64 9.03 -3.33
N ARG A 30 5.43 9.78 -4.11
CA ARG A 30 5.32 11.23 -4.24
C ARG A 30 4.44 11.59 -5.44
N ASN A 31 3.16 11.85 -5.19
CA ASN A 31 2.22 12.24 -6.23
C ASN A 31 1.16 13.22 -5.69
N PRO A 32 1.07 14.46 -6.23
CA PRO A 32 0.14 15.47 -5.72
C PRO A 32 -1.33 15.05 -5.75
N GLU A 33 -1.73 14.24 -6.72
CA GLU A 33 -3.10 13.74 -6.84
C GLU A 33 -3.41 12.64 -5.81
N VAL A 34 -2.39 11.94 -5.31
CA VAL A 34 -2.49 11.00 -4.19
C VAL A 34 -2.42 11.76 -2.87
N ASP A 35 -1.57 12.79 -2.78
CA ASP A 35 -1.49 13.67 -1.61
C ASP A 35 -2.86 14.30 -1.30
N LEU A 36 -3.50 14.90 -2.30
CA LEU A 36 -4.85 15.48 -2.16
C LEU A 36 -5.91 14.45 -1.76
N PHE A 37 -5.79 13.21 -2.24
CA PHE A 37 -6.69 12.14 -1.83
C PHE A 37 -6.48 11.77 -0.36
N CYS A 38 -5.22 11.64 0.09
CA CYS A 38 -4.92 11.37 1.49
C CYS A 38 -5.41 12.49 2.42
N GLU A 39 -5.23 13.75 2.03
CA GLU A 39 -5.74 14.91 2.78
C GLU A 39 -7.28 14.89 2.89
N GLY A 40 -7.97 14.52 1.79
CA GLY A 40 -9.42 14.32 1.81
C GLY A 40 -9.84 13.19 2.75
N LEU A 41 -9.15 12.04 2.66
CA LEU A 41 -9.42 10.88 3.51
C LEU A 41 -9.21 11.18 5.00
N GLU A 42 -8.16 11.92 5.37
CA GLU A 42 -7.94 12.40 6.74
C GLU A 42 -9.05 13.37 7.20
N GLY A 43 -9.61 14.16 6.29
CA GLY A 43 -10.76 15.03 6.56
C GLY A 43 -12.07 14.27 6.80
N ASP A 44 -12.33 13.24 6.00
CA ASP A 44 -13.53 12.41 6.09
C ASP A 44 -13.45 11.42 7.27
N HIS A 45 -12.23 10.95 7.60
CA HIS A 45 -11.94 10.04 8.71
C HIS A 45 -10.95 10.66 9.71
N PRO A 46 -11.41 11.56 10.60
CA PRO A 46 -10.54 12.37 11.47
C PRO A 46 -9.74 11.57 12.53
N LYS A 47 -10.00 10.28 12.66
CA LYS A 47 -9.26 9.36 13.53
C LYS A 47 -8.02 8.78 12.85
N ILE A 48 -7.87 8.96 11.53
CA ILE A 48 -6.61 8.73 10.84
C ILE A 48 -5.66 9.86 11.22
N VAL A 49 -4.59 9.53 11.94
CA VAL A 49 -3.60 10.52 12.42
C VAL A 49 -2.36 10.60 11.56
N ARG A 50 -2.14 9.58 10.71
CA ARG A 50 -1.02 9.53 9.77
C ARG A 50 -1.34 8.57 8.63
N ILE A 51 -0.97 8.98 7.42
CA ILE A 51 -0.97 8.13 6.23
C ILE A 51 0.46 8.02 5.69
N GLU A 52 0.97 6.80 5.60
CA GLU A 52 2.17 6.50 4.83
C GLU A 52 1.79 5.87 3.49
N LYS A 53 2.52 6.22 2.45
CA LYS A 53 2.22 5.78 1.08
C LYS A 53 3.49 5.43 0.34
N TYR A 54 3.49 4.27 -0.27
CA TYR A 54 4.67 3.72 -0.92
C TYR A 54 4.30 2.92 -2.14
N MET A 55 5.29 2.78 -3.00
CA MET A 55 5.19 2.05 -4.23
C MET A 55 6.40 1.12 -4.32
N PHE A 56 6.13 -0.18 -4.45
CA PHE A 56 7.15 -1.22 -4.49
C PHE A 56 6.96 -2.08 -5.73
N ARG A 57 7.89 -2.05 -6.69
CA ARG A 57 7.79 -2.81 -7.96
C ARG A 57 6.46 -2.62 -8.71
N THR A 58 5.48 -3.48 -8.46
CA THR A 58 4.13 -3.48 -9.06
C THR A 58 3.05 -3.43 -7.97
N PHE A 59 3.39 -2.91 -6.80
CA PHE A 59 2.51 -2.85 -5.63
C PHE A 59 2.35 -1.39 -5.19
N ILE A 60 1.11 -1.00 -4.92
CA ILE A 60 0.76 0.28 -4.31
C ILE A 60 0.30 0.00 -2.88
N GLY A 61 0.95 0.65 -1.92
CA GLY A 61 0.72 0.44 -0.50
C GLY A 61 0.35 1.73 0.21
N PHE A 62 -0.62 1.61 1.11
CA PHE A 62 -0.94 2.63 2.10
C PHE A 62 -0.90 2.03 3.50
N GLU A 63 -0.39 2.79 4.46
CA GLU A 63 -0.52 2.48 5.88
C GLU A 63 -1.29 3.62 6.54
N LEU A 64 -2.43 3.29 7.14
CA LEU A 64 -3.26 4.20 7.89
C LEU A 64 -3.05 3.95 9.38
N TYR A 65 -2.61 4.98 10.10
CA TYR A 65 -2.45 4.93 11.54
C TYR A 65 -3.66 5.57 12.19
N TYR A 66 -4.39 4.78 12.95
CA TYR A 66 -5.72 5.10 13.44
C TYR A 66 -5.71 5.25 14.96
N GLU A 67 -6.22 6.37 15.47
CA GLU A 67 -6.09 6.75 16.89
C GLU A 67 -6.95 5.90 17.85
N ASP A 68 -8.05 5.33 17.37
CA ASP A 68 -8.90 4.45 18.17
C ASP A 68 -8.38 3.00 18.15
N SER A 69 -8.68 2.26 19.21
CA SER A 69 -8.37 0.83 19.31
C SER A 69 -9.37 -0.09 18.57
N GLN A 70 -10.32 0.49 17.83
CA GLN A 70 -11.34 -0.23 17.06
C GLN A 70 -11.86 0.63 15.91
N ILE A 71 -12.29 -0.01 14.83
CA ILE A 71 -12.95 0.61 13.67
C ILE A 71 -14.23 -0.19 13.40
N SER A 72 -15.32 0.52 13.07
CA SER A 72 -16.57 -0.18 12.71
C SER A 72 -16.43 -0.83 11.34
N ARG A 73 -17.29 -1.83 11.09
CA ARG A 73 -17.32 -2.47 9.77
C ARG A 73 -17.70 -1.48 8.68
N GLU A 74 -18.65 -0.60 8.98
CA GLU A 74 -19.15 0.43 8.06
C GLU A 74 -18.03 1.39 7.67
N GLU A 75 -17.21 1.81 8.63
CA GLU A 75 -16.10 2.71 8.37
C GLU A 75 -14.98 2.02 7.57
N LEU A 76 -14.70 0.74 7.81
CA LEU A 76 -13.80 -0.05 6.97
C LEU A 76 -14.29 -0.12 5.52
N ILE A 77 -15.61 -0.27 5.32
CA ILE A 77 -16.24 -0.26 3.99
C ILE A 77 -16.12 1.11 3.34
N GLU A 78 -16.38 2.20 4.06
CA GLU A 78 -16.23 3.57 3.57
C GLU A 78 -14.80 3.87 3.10
N ILE A 79 -13.81 3.49 3.91
CA ILE A 79 -12.39 3.62 3.54
C ILE A 79 -12.09 2.81 2.28
N ARG A 80 -12.52 1.55 2.22
CA ARG A 80 -12.35 0.69 1.04
C ARG A 80 -12.95 1.34 -0.20
N ASP A 81 -14.19 1.84 -0.11
CA ASP A 81 -14.91 2.43 -1.23
C ASP A 81 -14.24 3.73 -1.71
N ALA A 82 -13.73 4.56 -0.80
CA ALA A 82 -12.94 5.75 -1.15
C ALA A 82 -11.67 5.38 -1.95
N PHE A 83 -10.95 4.33 -1.54
CA PHE A 83 -9.81 3.83 -2.31
C PHE A 83 -10.23 3.21 -3.63
N LYS A 84 -11.31 2.41 -3.66
CA LYS A 84 -11.85 1.78 -4.86
C LYS A 84 -12.21 2.83 -5.93
N ASP A 85 -12.92 3.87 -5.55
CA ASP A 85 -13.36 4.94 -6.45
C ASP A 85 -12.16 5.73 -7.02
N ARG A 86 -11.16 5.98 -6.18
CA ARG A 86 -9.98 6.76 -6.58
C ARG A 86 -8.98 5.96 -7.41
N PHE A 87 -8.66 4.75 -6.97
CA PHE A 87 -7.59 3.92 -7.50
C PHE A 87 -8.10 2.94 -8.55
N ASN A 88 -8.90 3.46 -9.47
CA ASN A 88 -9.23 2.74 -10.69
C ASN A 88 -7.98 2.56 -11.59
N ARG A 89 -8.10 1.65 -12.57
CA ARG A 89 -7.04 1.33 -13.54
C ARG A 89 -6.39 2.56 -14.16
N TYR A 90 -7.19 3.50 -14.65
CA TYR A 90 -6.67 4.67 -15.36
C TYR A 90 -5.77 5.53 -14.45
N PHE A 91 -6.24 5.79 -13.23
CA PHE A 91 -5.47 6.56 -12.26
C PHE A 91 -4.16 5.86 -11.93
N ILE A 92 -4.23 4.55 -11.72
CA ILE A 92 -3.08 3.72 -11.37
C ILE A 92 -2.04 3.63 -12.50
N GLU A 93 -2.46 3.45 -13.74
CA GLU A 93 -1.57 3.46 -14.90
C GLU A 93 -0.88 4.82 -15.06
N LYS A 94 -1.61 5.90 -14.81
CA LYS A 94 -1.09 7.28 -14.85
C LYS A 94 0.00 7.49 -13.78
N ILE A 95 -0.23 7.08 -12.53
CA ILE A 95 0.77 7.24 -11.47
C ILE A 95 1.97 6.30 -11.69
N GLY A 96 1.75 5.06 -12.13
CA GLY A 96 2.81 4.09 -12.40
C GLY A 96 3.74 4.56 -13.52
N ARG A 97 3.18 5.08 -14.62
CA ARG A 97 3.97 5.66 -15.73
C ARG A 97 4.83 6.83 -15.25
N LYS A 98 4.27 7.72 -14.42
CA LYS A 98 5.00 8.88 -13.86
C LYS A 98 6.12 8.45 -12.91
N HIS A 99 5.94 7.34 -12.19
CA HIS A 99 6.87 6.86 -11.18
C HIS A 99 8.02 6.00 -11.75
N TRP A 100 7.73 5.06 -12.66
CA TRP A 100 8.72 4.12 -13.21
C TRP A 100 9.25 4.49 -14.61
N GLY A 101 8.64 5.47 -15.30
CA GLY A 101 9.04 5.87 -16.65
C GLY A 101 8.76 4.82 -17.74
N ARG A 102 7.99 3.78 -17.43
CA ARG A 102 7.55 2.71 -18.35
C ARG A 102 6.10 2.33 -18.05
N SER A 103 5.42 1.68 -19.01
CA SER A 103 4.12 1.04 -18.81
C SER A 103 4.27 -0.25 -18.00
N MET A 104 4.70 -0.13 -16.74
CA MET A 104 4.56 -1.20 -15.76
C MET A 104 3.19 -1.04 -15.09
N TYR A 105 2.43 -2.14 -15.05
CA TYR A 105 1.14 -2.21 -14.40
C TYR A 105 1.37 -2.68 -12.97
N PRO A 106 0.95 -1.95 -11.94
CA PRO A 106 0.87 -2.54 -10.63
C PRO A 106 -0.19 -3.64 -10.64
N ALA A 107 0.18 -4.78 -10.06
CA ALA A 107 -0.63 -5.99 -9.99
C ALA A 107 -1.41 -6.06 -8.67
N ASP A 108 -0.98 -5.33 -7.64
CA ASP A 108 -1.46 -5.49 -6.28
C ASP A 108 -1.66 -4.13 -5.59
N PHE A 109 -2.72 -4.06 -4.77
CA PHE A 109 -3.09 -2.90 -3.98
C PHE A 109 -3.39 -3.34 -2.56
N SER A 110 -2.81 -2.66 -1.56
CA SER A 110 -3.12 -2.92 -0.15
C SER A 110 -3.08 -1.63 0.67
N VAL A 111 -4.06 -1.54 1.57
CA VAL A 111 -4.20 -0.50 2.59
C VAL A 111 -4.20 -1.23 3.91
N ARG A 112 -3.12 -1.07 4.67
CA ARG A 112 -2.96 -1.63 6.01
C ARG A 112 -3.37 -0.60 7.03
N ILE A 113 -4.14 -1.03 8.03
CA ILE A 113 -4.64 -0.16 9.07
C ILE A 113 -4.09 -0.62 10.41
N TYR A 114 -3.46 0.31 11.12
CA TYR A 114 -2.83 0.09 12.41
C TYR A 114 -3.61 0.85 13.46
N LEU A 115 -4.18 0.13 14.42
CA LEU A 115 -4.91 0.73 15.53
C LEU A 115 -3.94 1.12 16.63
N LYS A 116 -4.19 2.27 17.24
CA LYS A 116 -3.45 2.68 18.43
C LYS A 116 -3.93 1.86 19.62
N LYS A 117 -3.00 1.13 20.22
CA LYS A 117 -3.21 0.42 21.50
C LYS A 117 -2.58 1.25 22.62
N ARG A 118 -2.80 0.85 23.88
CA ARG A 118 -2.25 1.59 25.06
C ARG A 118 -0.75 1.85 24.96
N ASP A 119 -0.02 0.95 24.32
CA ASP A 119 1.44 0.97 24.26
C ASP A 119 1.98 1.57 22.93
N GLY A 120 1.09 2.08 22.07
CA GLY A 120 1.42 2.65 20.76
C GLY A 120 0.92 1.82 19.59
N PHE A 121 1.57 1.99 18.43
CA PHE A 121 1.34 1.19 17.22
C PHE A 121 2.29 -0.01 17.20
N HIS A 122 1.79 -1.14 16.72
CA HIS A 122 2.60 -2.34 16.52
C HIS A 122 3.07 -2.43 15.05
N ASP A 123 4.03 -3.32 14.80
CA ASP A 123 4.56 -3.54 13.44
C ASP A 123 3.58 -4.34 12.56
N ASP A 124 2.61 -5.03 13.18
CA ASP A 124 1.55 -5.76 12.51
C ASP A 124 0.31 -4.88 12.34
N TYR A 125 -0.34 -5.01 11.18
CA TYR A 125 -1.61 -4.35 10.88
C TYR A 125 -2.77 -5.09 11.56
N ASP A 126 -3.79 -4.34 11.96
CA ASP A 126 -5.02 -4.91 12.53
C ASP A 126 -6.06 -5.22 11.45
N TYR A 127 -6.06 -4.42 10.36
CA TYR A 127 -6.88 -4.67 9.18
C TYR A 127 -6.09 -4.47 7.89
N GLU A 128 -6.47 -5.22 6.86
CA GLU A 128 -5.97 -5.06 5.50
C GLU A 128 -7.15 -4.98 4.54
N ILE A 129 -7.23 -3.86 3.83
CA ILE A 129 -8.05 -3.73 2.63
C ILE A 129 -7.14 -4.03 1.45
N SER A 130 -7.47 -5.04 0.67
CA SER A 130 -6.66 -5.41 -0.49
C SER A 130 -7.51 -5.51 -1.73
N SER A 131 -6.86 -5.36 -2.88
CA SER A 131 -7.47 -5.76 -4.14
C SER A 131 -6.55 -6.58 -5.01
N THR A 132 -7.11 -7.66 -5.57
CA THR A 132 -6.45 -8.61 -6.46
C THR A 132 -7.15 -8.71 -7.80
N LEU A 133 -6.40 -9.22 -8.77
CA LEU A 133 -6.84 -9.52 -10.13
C LEU A 133 -7.60 -10.85 -10.24
N ALA A 134 -7.21 -11.85 -9.44
CA ALA A 134 -7.82 -13.17 -9.39
C ALA A 134 -8.60 -13.37 -8.07
N ASP A 135 -9.64 -14.22 -8.13
CA ASP A 135 -10.34 -14.70 -6.94
C ASP A 135 -9.39 -15.63 -6.16
N GLY A 136 -8.72 -15.09 -5.14
CA GLY A 136 -7.69 -15.78 -4.34
C GLY A 136 -6.24 -15.40 -4.66
N TYR A 137 -5.33 -15.80 -3.77
CA TYR A 137 -3.88 -15.51 -3.79
C TYR A 137 -3.09 -16.12 -4.99
N ASP A 138 -3.75 -16.70 -5.99
CA ASP A 138 -3.08 -17.36 -7.10
C ASP A 138 -2.71 -16.37 -8.21
N THR A 139 -1.55 -15.74 -8.04
CA THR A 139 -0.97 -14.71 -8.93
C THR A 139 -0.44 -15.27 -10.26
N GLN A 140 -0.70 -16.55 -10.60
CA GLN A 140 -0.16 -17.21 -11.80
C GLN A 140 -1.09 -17.22 -13.02
N VAL A 141 -2.30 -16.67 -12.91
CA VAL A 141 -3.21 -16.57 -14.07
C VAL A 141 -2.78 -15.39 -14.96
N PRO A 142 -2.47 -15.62 -16.25
CA PRO A 142 -2.16 -14.55 -17.18
C PRO A 142 -3.33 -13.57 -17.30
N LEU A 143 -3.03 -12.29 -17.17
CA LEU A 143 -3.98 -11.20 -17.39
C LEU A 143 -4.53 -11.32 -18.81
N SER A 144 -5.80 -11.71 -18.96
CA SER A 144 -6.49 -11.51 -20.23
C SER A 144 -6.63 -10.01 -20.42
N ASP A 145 -6.12 -9.51 -21.54
CA ASP A 145 -6.21 -8.11 -21.94
C ASP A 145 -7.69 -7.71 -22.12
N SER A 146 -8.36 -7.23 -21.07
CA SER A 146 -9.24 -6.07 -21.22
C SER A 146 -9.71 -5.39 -19.93
N ASP A 147 -10.28 -6.01 -18.89
CA ASP A 147 -11.31 -5.21 -18.18
C ASP A 147 -11.21 -4.81 -16.70
N ASN A 148 -10.28 -5.24 -15.84
CA ASN A 148 -10.06 -4.54 -14.55
C ASN A 148 -8.75 -4.93 -13.87
N LEU A 149 -7.95 -3.94 -13.44
CA LEU A 149 -6.70 -4.20 -12.70
C LEU A 149 -6.93 -4.57 -11.22
N PHE A 150 -8.13 -4.31 -10.70
CA PHE A 150 -8.56 -4.53 -9.32
C PHE A 150 -10.01 -5.01 -9.36
N ARG A 151 -10.25 -6.30 -9.19
CA ARG A 151 -11.58 -6.91 -9.39
C ARG A 151 -12.20 -7.36 -8.09
N TYR A 152 -11.38 -7.95 -7.22
CA TYR A 152 -11.83 -8.46 -5.94
C TYR A 152 -11.31 -7.53 -4.87
N TRP A 153 -12.21 -6.87 -4.15
CA TRP A 153 -11.86 -6.04 -3.00
C TRP A 153 -12.20 -6.82 -1.74
N SER A 154 -11.25 -6.91 -0.83
CA SER A 154 -11.42 -7.62 0.42
C SER A 154 -11.02 -6.77 1.61
N ILE A 155 -11.61 -7.09 2.76
CA ILE A 155 -11.23 -6.58 4.07
C ILE A 155 -10.94 -7.80 4.93
N ALA A 156 -9.77 -7.86 5.53
CA ALA A 156 -9.33 -8.98 6.36
C ALA A 156 -8.63 -8.47 7.63
N THR A 157 -8.60 -9.32 8.66
CA THR A 157 -7.64 -9.23 9.76
C THR A 157 -6.52 -10.24 9.52
N PRO A 158 -5.41 -10.19 10.29
CA PRO A 158 -4.39 -11.23 10.24
C PRO A 158 -4.93 -12.66 10.48
N GLU A 159 -6.04 -12.80 11.20
CA GLU A 159 -6.67 -14.08 11.54
C GLU A 159 -7.67 -14.58 10.50
N GLY A 160 -8.12 -13.74 9.57
CA GLY A 160 -9.05 -14.17 8.52
C GLY A 160 -9.77 -13.08 7.75
N LEU A 161 -10.49 -13.52 6.72
CA LEU A 161 -11.29 -12.68 5.83
C LEU A 161 -12.57 -12.19 6.52
N LEU A 162 -12.81 -10.88 6.52
CA LEU A 162 -14.02 -10.26 7.04
C LEU A 162 -15.07 -10.03 5.95
N ILE A 163 -14.63 -9.59 4.76
CA ILE A 163 -15.48 -9.26 3.61
C ILE A 163 -14.72 -9.56 2.32
N GLN A 164 -15.39 -10.17 1.33
CA GLN A 164 -14.91 -10.26 -0.05
C GLN A 164 -16.10 -10.03 -0.99
N GLU A 165 -15.96 -9.07 -1.91
CA GLU A 165 -16.98 -8.76 -2.90
C GLU A 165 -16.38 -8.85 -4.32
N GLU A 166 -17.13 -9.50 -5.21
CA GLU A 166 -16.83 -9.58 -6.65
C GLU A 166 -17.62 -8.50 -7.41
N GLU A 167 -16.96 -7.77 -8.31
CA GLU A 167 -17.70 -6.93 -9.26
C GLU A 167 -18.47 -7.79 -10.27
N ALA A 168 -19.79 -7.61 -10.31
CA ALA A 168 -20.62 -8.09 -11.40
C ALA A 168 -20.24 -7.33 -12.69
N MET A 169 -19.86 -8.09 -13.72
CA MET A 169 -19.49 -7.58 -15.05
C MET A 169 -20.62 -6.81 -15.74
#